data_AF-A0A183ISV0-F1
#
_entry.id   AF-A0A183ISV0-F1
#
_cell.length_a   1.000
_cell.length_b   1.000
_cell.length_c   1.000
_cell.angle_alpha   90.00
_cell.angle_beta   90.00
_cell.angle_gamma   90.00
#
_symmetry.space_group_name_H-M   'P 1'
#
loop_
_entity.id
_entity.type
_entity.pdbx_description
1 polymer ?
#
loop_
_entity_poly.entity_id
_entity_poly.type
_entity_poly.pdbx_seq_one_letter_code
_entity_poly.pdbx_strand_id
1 'polypeptide(L)'
;MFCSPSKTQELVEKLVQLAAVNRFDGWLINIENEIDAVYMENLVYFLQELTRLCKETIGTHSLVIMYDSIISSGKLEWQNELNASNKIFFDSCDGIFLNYCWDDDNLEKSAKTAGERKSDVFVGIDVFGRKTKHGPGFETKPALETVRQRQLSTALFAVGWTYERLSFEDFEYSEQR
;
A
#
# COMPACT_ATOMS: atom_id res chain seq x y z
N MET A 1 -10.86 -16.63 6.32
CA MET A 1 -11.50 -15.48 5.63
C MET A 1 -11.86 -15.82 4.19
N PHE A 2 -10.91 -16.24 3.35
CA PHE A 2 -11.11 -16.49 1.92
C PHE A 2 -11.56 -17.92 1.56
N CYS A 3 -12.09 -18.68 2.53
CA CYS A 3 -12.41 -20.10 2.34
C CYS A 3 -13.68 -20.35 1.52
N SER A 4 -14.54 -19.34 1.36
CA SER A 4 -15.69 -19.38 0.47
C SER A 4 -16.11 -17.96 0.05
N PRO A 5 -16.85 -17.81 -1.06
CA PRO A 5 -17.39 -16.52 -1.47
C PRO A 5 -18.30 -15.89 -0.39
N SER A 6 -19.17 -16.70 0.24
CA SER A 6 -20.08 -16.21 1.29
C SER A 6 -19.33 -15.69 2.52
N LYS A 7 -18.26 -16.36 2.96
CA LYS A 7 -17.45 -15.88 4.09
C LYS A 7 -16.63 -14.64 3.73
N THR A 8 -16.22 -14.54 2.48
CA THR A 8 -15.53 -13.36 1.97
C THR A 8 -16.48 -12.16 1.93
N GLN A 9 -17.71 -12.35 1.43
CA GLN A 9 -18.75 -11.32 1.43
C GLN A 9 -19.08 -10.82 2.84
N GLU A 10 -19.30 -11.74 3.78
CA GLU A 10 -19.58 -11.40 5.18
C GLU A 10 -18.46 -10.54 5.78
N LEU A 11 -17.20 -10.86 5.48
CA LEU A 11 -16.06 -10.06 5.90
C LEU A 11 -16.10 -8.65 5.29
N VAL A 12 -16.32 -8.53 3.98
CA VAL A 12 -16.38 -7.22 3.31
C VAL A 12 -17.44 -6.34 3.96
N GLU A 13 -18.66 -6.87 4.14
CA GLU A 13 -19.77 -6.13 4.75
C GLU A 13 -19.41 -5.61 6.15
N LYS A 14 -18.71 -6.44 6.95
CA LYS A 14 -18.25 -6.02 8.29
C LYS A 14 -17.17 -4.95 8.24
N LEU A 15 -16.20 -5.03 7.33
CA LEU A 15 -15.17 -4.01 7.19
C LEU A 15 -15.75 -2.67 6.74
N VAL A 16 -16.68 -2.68 5.79
CA VAL A 16 -17.38 -1.47 5.33
C VAL A 16 -18.23 -0.88 6.46
N GLN A 17 -18.95 -1.73 7.21
CA GLN A 17 -19.72 -1.29 8.37
C GLN A 17 -18.82 -0.63 9.44
N LEU A 18 -17.65 -1.22 9.73
CA LEU A 18 -16.70 -0.67 10.70
C LEU A 18 -16.19 0.70 10.25
N ALA A 19 -15.80 0.84 8.98
CA ALA A 19 -15.34 2.10 8.41
C ALA A 19 -16.42 3.18 8.47
N ALA A 20 -17.66 2.86 8.10
CA ALA A 20 -18.78 3.80 8.13
C ALA A 20 -19.15 4.25 9.56
N VAL A 21 -19.22 3.32 10.51
CA VAL A 21 -19.60 3.63 11.91
C VAL A 21 -18.52 4.47 12.60
N ASN A 22 -17.25 4.16 12.35
CA ASN A 22 -16.11 4.84 12.97
C ASN A 22 -15.58 6.02 12.16
N ARG A 23 -16.16 6.29 10.97
CA ARG A 23 -15.87 7.44 10.11
C ARG A 23 -14.41 7.51 9.66
N PHE A 24 -13.90 6.41 9.12
CA PHE A 24 -12.62 6.38 8.40
C PHE A 24 -12.81 5.91 6.97
N ASP A 25 -11.88 6.30 6.10
CA ASP A 25 -12.11 6.38 4.65
C ASP A 25 -11.61 5.15 3.87
N GLY A 26 -11.51 3.99 4.51
CA GLY A 26 -11.12 2.75 3.84
C GLY A 26 -10.03 1.96 4.57
N TRP A 27 -9.21 1.23 3.82
CA TRP A 27 -8.36 0.16 4.35
C TRP A 27 -7.02 0.04 3.64
N LEU A 28 -5.95 -0.14 4.43
CA LEU A 28 -4.69 -0.70 3.95
C LEU A 28 -4.69 -2.20 4.23
N ILE A 29 -4.59 -3.01 3.18
CA ILE A 29 -4.56 -4.46 3.27
C ILE A 29 -3.09 -4.91 3.23
N ASN A 30 -2.61 -5.47 4.35
CA ASN A 30 -1.28 -6.06 4.42
C ASN A 30 -1.40 -7.55 4.79
N ILE A 31 -0.96 -8.43 3.89
CA ILE A 31 -1.00 -9.88 4.07
C ILE A 31 0.44 -10.39 4.10
N GLU A 32 0.99 -10.59 5.30
CA GLU A 32 2.39 -11.00 5.50
C GLU A 32 2.53 -12.52 5.69
N ASN A 33 1.64 -13.31 5.05
CA ASN A 33 1.67 -14.76 5.05
C ASN A 33 1.27 -15.32 3.69
N GLU A 34 1.75 -16.53 3.39
CA GLU A 34 1.32 -17.24 2.18
C GLU A 34 -0.18 -17.57 2.24
N ILE A 35 -0.80 -17.55 1.07
CA ILE A 35 -2.18 -17.97 0.84
C ILE A 35 -2.15 -19.11 -0.17
N ASP A 36 -2.88 -20.20 0.13
CA ASP A 36 -3.04 -21.30 -0.81
C ASP A 36 -3.69 -20.80 -2.11
N ALA A 37 -3.15 -21.21 -3.26
CA ALA A 37 -3.63 -20.84 -4.58
C ALA A 37 -5.15 -21.04 -4.76
N VAL A 38 -5.74 -22.03 -4.07
CA VAL A 38 -7.19 -22.30 -4.10
C VAL A 38 -8.04 -21.13 -3.58
N TYR A 39 -7.48 -20.24 -2.76
CA TYR A 39 -8.18 -19.11 -2.17
C TYR A 39 -7.93 -17.77 -2.87
N MET A 40 -7.06 -17.74 -3.89
CA MET A 40 -6.63 -16.50 -4.54
C MET A 40 -7.77 -15.79 -5.29
N GLU A 41 -8.69 -16.55 -5.88
CA GLU A 41 -9.88 -15.97 -6.52
C GLU A 41 -10.75 -15.21 -5.51
N ASN A 42 -10.92 -15.76 -4.31
CA ASN A 42 -11.67 -15.10 -3.24
C ASN A 42 -10.94 -13.87 -2.69
N LEU A 43 -9.61 -13.85 -2.68
CA LEU A 43 -8.84 -12.65 -2.32
C LEU A 43 -9.02 -11.54 -3.36
N VAL A 44 -9.00 -11.87 -4.65
CA VAL A 44 -9.25 -10.90 -5.72
C VAL A 44 -10.67 -10.34 -5.61
N TYR A 45 -11.66 -11.22 -5.42
CA TYR A 45 -13.05 -10.83 -5.15
C TYR A 45 -13.16 -9.91 -3.92
N PHE A 46 -12.47 -10.25 -2.83
CA PHE A 46 -12.43 -9.45 -1.62
C PHE A 46 -11.97 -8.01 -1.89
N LEU A 47 -10.87 -7.82 -2.62
CA LEU A 47 -10.34 -6.49 -2.93
C LEU A 47 -11.31 -5.69 -3.79
N GLN A 48 -11.88 -6.32 -4.82
CA GLN A 48 -12.84 -5.67 -5.73
C GLN A 48 -14.10 -5.22 -4.99
N GLU A 49 -14.67 -6.13 -4.20
CA GLU A 49 -15.94 -5.89 -3.51
C GLU A 49 -15.78 -4.93 -2.34
N LEU A 50 -14.67 -5.01 -1.60
CA LEU A 50 -14.35 -4.03 -0.56
C LEU A 50 -14.19 -2.63 -1.15
N THR A 51 -13.46 -2.50 -2.27
CA THR A 51 -13.27 -1.23 -2.97
C THR A 51 -14.61 -0.66 -3.42
N ARG A 52 -15.46 -1.48 -4.05
CA ARG A 52 -16.79 -1.07 -4.53
C ARG A 52 -17.70 -0.61 -3.39
N LEU A 53 -17.83 -1.41 -2.33
CA LEU A 53 -18.74 -1.12 -1.22
C LEU A 53 -18.25 0.03 -0.33
N CYS A 54 -16.94 0.22 -0.17
CA CYS A 54 -16.39 1.42 0.46
C CYS A 54 -16.82 2.67 -0.32
N LYS A 55 -16.68 2.68 -1.65
CA LYS A 55 -17.10 3.82 -2.48
C LYS A 55 -18.59 4.12 -2.39
N GLU A 56 -19.43 3.09 -2.35
CA GLU A 56 -20.89 3.24 -2.24
C GLU A 56 -21.35 3.72 -0.85
N THR A 57 -20.71 3.23 0.21
CA THR A 57 -21.17 3.47 1.59
C THR A 57 -20.51 4.68 2.25
N ILE A 58 -19.21 4.87 2.01
CA ILE A 58 -18.39 5.92 2.63
C ILE A 58 -18.27 7.12 1.68
N GLY A 59 -18.08 6.84 0.39
CA GLY A 59 -18.01 7.83 -0.67
C GLY A 59 -16.86 7.58 -1.64
N THR A 60 -16.87 8.24 -2.79
CA THR A 60 -15.89 8.06 -3.88
C THR A 60 -14.45 8.41 -3.49
N HIS A 61 -14.26 9.13 -2.39
CA HIS A 61 -12.96 9.47 -1.81
C HIS A 61 -12.32 8.33 -1.01
N SER A 62 -13.09 7.28 -0.68
CA SER A 62 -12.54 6.14 0.06
C SER A 62 -11.49 5.38 -0.75
N LEU A 63 -10.52 4.79 -0.05
CA LEU A 63 -9.38 4.09 -0.63
C LEU A 63 -9.17 2.71 -0.02
N VAL A 64 -9.00 1.71 -0.88
CA VAL A 64 -8.49 0.39 -0.52
C VAL A 64 -7.15 0.19 -1.22
N ILE A 65 -6.09 0.04 -0.43
CA ILE A 65 -4.72 -0.09 -0.93
C ILE A 65 -4.15 -1.43 -0.49
N MET A 66 -3.54 -2.18 -1.42
CA MET A 66 -2.86 -3.44 -1.12
C MET A 66 -1.36 -3.21 -0.92
N TYR A 67 -0.77 -3.80 0.11
CA TYR A 67 0.69 -3.82 0.29
C TYR A 67 1.33 -4.91 -0.60
N ASP A 68 2.50 -4.60 -1.17
CA ASP A 68 3.30 -5.48 -2.02
C ASP A 68 3.99 -6.58 -1.20
N SER A 69 3.22 -7.52 -0.65
CA SER A 69 3.72 -8.64 0.15
C SER A 69 3.56 -10.00 -0.54
N ILE A 70 2.43 -10.24 -1.22
CA ILE A 70 2.14 -11.52 -1.88
C ILE A 70 2.01 -11.34 -3.40
N ILE A 71 2.32 -12.40 -4.14
CA ILE A 71 2.15 -12.46 -5.60
C ILE A 71 0.89 -13.24 -6.00
N SER A 72 0.56 -13.24 -7.29
CA SER A 72 -0.63 -13.87 -7.86
C SER A 72 -0.77 -15.36 -7.56
N SER A 73 0.32 -16.06 -7.23
CA SER A 73 0.30 -17.46 -6.79
C SER A 73 -0.02 -17.64 -5.31
N GLY A 74 -0.15 -16.55 -4.55
CA GLY A 74 -0.36 -16.53 -3.10
C GLY A 74 0.91 -16.64 -2.25
N LYS A 75 2.09 -16.73 -2.87
CA LYS A 75 3.37 -16.76 -2.15
C LYS A 75 3.72 -15.39 -1.56
N LEU A 76 4.36 -15.39 -0.40
CA LEU A 76 4.90 -14.20 0.26
C LEU A 76 6.24 -13.81 -0.40
N GLU A 77 6.17 -12.87 -1.34
CA GLU A 77 7.32 -12.40 -2.12
C GLU A 77 7.14 -10.90 -2.48
N TRP A 78 7.81 -10.01 -1.74
CA TRP A 78 7.83 -8.57 -2.03
C TRP A 78 8.56 -8.29 -3.35
N GLN A 79 7.90 -7.63 -4.30
CA GLN A 79 8.48 -7.34 -5.61
C GLN A 79 9.31 -6.05 -5.63
N ASN A 80 9.00 -5.10 -4.73
CA ASN A 80 9.53 -3.73 -4.70
C ASN A 80 9.16 -2.90 -5.95
N GLU A 81 8.28 -3.44 -6.79
CA GLU A 81 7.82 -2.84 -8.04
C GLU A 81 6.41 -3.31 -8.37
N LEU A 82 5.66 -2.51 -9.12
CA LEU A 82 4.44 -2.98 -9.77
C LEU A 82 4.81 -3.74 -11.05
N ASN A 83 4.52 -5.04 -11.08
CA ASN A 83 4.81 -5.93 -12.21
C ASN A 83 3.71 -6.98 -12.42
N ALA A 84 3.91 -7.90 -13.36
CA ALA A 84 2.90 -8.92 -13.70
C ALA A 84 2.49 -9.81 -12.52
N SER A 85 3.36 -10.00 -11.53
CA SER A 85 3.12 -10.87 -10.38
C SER A 85 2.15 -10.27 -9.36
N ASN A 86 2.08 -8.95 -9.23
CA ASN A 86 1.19 -8.26 -8.27
C ASN A 86 0.14 -7.34 -8.93
N LYS A 87 0.20 -7.15 -10.26
CA LYS A 87 -0.76 -6.30 -11.01
C LYS A 87 -2.22 -6.71 -10.81
N ILE A 88 -2.50 -8.00 -10.64
CA ILE A 88 -3.87 -8.48 -10.39
C ILE A 88 -4.50 -7.82 -9.15
N PHE A 89 -3.71 -7.54 -8.11
CA PHE A 89 -4.20 -6.88 -6.91
C PHE A 89 -4.36 -5.37 -7.13
N PHE A 90 -3.39 -4.74 -7.80
CA PHE A 90 -3.45 -3.33 -8.19
C PHE A 90 -4.68 -3.01 -9.05
N ASP A 91 -5.01 -3.89 -10.00
CA ASP A 91 -6.21 -3.75 -10.85
C ASP A 91 -7.51 -4.02 -10.08
N SER A 92 -7.42 -4.63 -8.90
CA SER A 92 -8.57 -5.03 -8.08
C SER A 92 -8.88 -4.07 -6.92
N CYS A 93 -8.08 -3.01 -6.73
CA CYS A 93 -8.29 -1.99 -5.70
C CYS A 93 -7.76 -0.61 -6.13
N ASP A 94 -7.82 0.37 -5.24
CA ASP A 94 -7.51 1.77 -5.57
C ASP A 94 -6.02 2.02 -5.77
N GLY A 95 -5.13 1.21 -5.21
CA GLY A 95 -3.70 1.37 -5.40
C GLY A 95 -2.85 0.29 -4.74
N ILE A 96 -1.54 0.41 -4.92
CA ILE A 96 -0.54 -0.50 -4.34
C ILE A 96 0.49 0.29 -3.53
N PHE A 97 0.80 -0.20 -2.33
CA PHE A 97 1.92 0.25 -1.52
C PHE A 97 3.09 -0.70 -1.78
N LEU A 98 4.10 -0.25 -2.52
CA LEU A 98 5.30 -1.03 -2.83
C LEU A 98 6.26 -1.14 -1.63
N ASN A 99 6.92 -2.29 -1.50
CA ASN A 99 7.92 -2.52 -0.47
C ASN A 99 9.17 -1.62 -0.63
N TYR A 100 10.01 -1.53 0.41
CA TYR A 100 11.05 -0.50 0.55
C TYR A 100 12.35 -0.75 -0.26
N CYS A 101 12.59 -1.97 -0.73
CA CYS A 101 13.88 -2.37 -1.31
C CYS A 101 13.97 -2.10 -2.82
N TRP A 102 13.53 -0.93 -3.28
CA TRP A 102 13.48 -0.59 -4.71
C TRP A 102 14.74 0.14 -5.20
N ASP A 103 15.02 -0.01 -6.49
CA ASP A 103 15.99 0.79 -7.25
C ASP A 103 15.33 1.59 -8.39
N ASP A 104 16.13 2.28 -9.19
CA ASP A 104 15.60 3.17 -10.24
C ASP A 104 14.94 2.38 -11.39
N ASP A 105 15.37 1.14 -11.63
CA ASP A 105 14.77 0.25 -12.63
C ASP A 105 13.40 -0.24 -12.15
N ASN A 106 13.27 -0.57 -10.86
CA ASN A 106 11.99 -0.90 -10.24
C ASN A 106 10.97 0.24 -10.40
N LEU A 107 11.38 1.48 -10.18
CA LEU A 107 10.50 2.65 -10.34
C LEU A 107 10.07 2.84 -11.80
N GLU A 108 11.00 2.72 -12.75
CA GLU A 108 10.68 2.87 -14.16
C GLU A 108 9.72 1.78 -14.66
N LYS A 109 9.96 0.52 -14.26
CA LYS A 109 9.04 -0.58 -14.55
C LYS A 109 7.67 -0.34 -13.92
N SER A 110 7.61 0.09 -12.67
CA SER A 110 6.36 0.39 -11.98
C SER A 110 5.57 1.48 -12.70
N ALA A 111 6.22 2.59 -13.06
CA ALA A 111 5.59 3.68 -13.79
C ALA A 111 5.07 3.24 -15.16
N LYS A 112 5.83 2.40 -15.87
CA LYS A 112 5.41 1.82 -17.15
C LYS A 112 4.22 0.88 -16.99
N THR A 113 4.24 0.00 -15.99
CA THR A 113 3.16 -0.96 -15.73
C THR A 113 1.87 -0.27 -15.27
N ALA A 114 1.98 0.82 -14.51
CA ALA A 114 0.84 1.59 -14.00
C ALA A 114 0.10 2.37 -15.10
N GLY A 115 0.79 2.77 -16.18
CA GLY A 115 0.19 3.54 -17.27
C GLY A 115 -0.37 4.88 -16.78
N GLU A 116 -1.68 5.07 -16.90
CA GLU A 116 -2.37 6.28 -16.42
C GLU A 116 -2.55 6.31 -14.90
N ARG A 117 -2.43 5.15 -14.23
CA ARG A 117 -2.61 5.02 -12.77
C ARG A 117 -1.31 5.17 -11.97
N LYS A 118 -0.33 5.94 -12.46
CA LYS A 118 0.97 6.13 -11.77
C LYS A 118 0.81 6.72 -10.37
N SER A 119 -0.17 7.60 -10.18
CA SER A 119 -0.51 8.18 -8.88
C SER A 119 -1.01 7.16 -7.87
N ASP A 120 -1.45 5.99 -8.33
CA ASP A 120 -2.03 4.94 -7.50
C ASP A 120 -0.96 3.93 -7.04
N VAL A 121 0.30 4.14 -7.46
CA VAL A 121 1.47 3.39 -7.00
C VAL A 121 2.19 4.22 -5.94
N PHE A 122 2.06 3.79 -4.69
CA PHE A 122 2.69 4.42 -3.54
C PHE A 122 3.99 3.70 -3.21
N VAL A 123 5.12 4.30 -3.60
CA VAL A 123 6.44 3.72 -3.37
C VAL A 123 6.81 3.88 -1.90
N GLY A 124 7.12 2.77 -1.23
CA GLY A 124 7.47 2.74 0.18
C GLY A 124 8.82 3.37 0.49
N ILE A 125 8.86 4.26 1.47
CA ILE A 125 10.08 4.83 2.05
C ILE A 125 10.04 4.57 3.55
N ASP A 126 10.88 3.66 4.03
CA ASP A 126 11.03 3.42 5.47
C ASP A 126 11.86 4.54 6.10
N VAL A 127 11.21 5.42 6.85
CA VAL A 127 11.85 6.59 7.47
C VAL A 127 12.91 6.17 8.50
N PHE A 128 12.89 4.95 9.01
CA PHE A 128 13.98 4.43 9.85
C PHE A 128 15.20 3.94 9.06
N GLY A 129 15.17 3.96 7.73
CA GLY A 129 16.28 3.54 6.88
C GLY A 129 16.57 2.04 6.95
N ARG A 130 15.60 1.19 7.32
CA ARG A 130 15.82 -0.25 7.41
C ARG A 130 15.66 -0.89 6.03
N LYS A 131 16.65 -1.70 5.65
CA LYS A 131 16.64 -2.49 4.40
C LYS A 131 16.36 -1.63 3.16
N THR A 132 16.91 -0.42 3.11
CA THR A 132 16.74 0.52 1.98
C THR A 132 18.08 1.15 1.62
N LYS A 133 18.14 1.80 0.44
CA LYS A 133 19.32 2.48 -0.09
C LYS A 133 19.51 3.90 0.46
N HIS A 134 18.48 4.49 1.05
CA HIS A 134 18.53 5.85 1.59
C HIS A 134 18.78 5.87 3.11
N GLY A 135 19.23 7.02 3.61
CA GLY A 135 19.41 7.22 5.04
C GLY A 135 18.09 7.38 5.81
N PRO A 136 18.14 7.35 7.16
CA PRO A 136 16.98 7.53 8.02
C PRO A 136 16.56 8.99 8.17
N GLY A 137 15.35 9.21 8.67
CA GLY A 137 14.82 10.53 9.03
C GLY A 137 14.84 11.51 7.86
N PHE A 138 15.48 12.66 8.07
CA PHE A 138 15.59 13.71 7.06
C PHE A 138 16.43 13.33 5.85
N GLU A 139 17.23 12.25 5.92
CA GLU A 139 17.98 11.72 4.78
C GLU A 139 17.10 10.93 3.79
N THR A 140 15.79 10.85 4.02
CA THR A 140 14.80 10.28 3.07
C THR A 140 14.49 11.21 1.89
N LYS A 141 14.84 12.51 1.98
CA LYS A 141 14.53 13.50 0.94
C LYS A 141 14.98 13.09 -0.48
N PRO A 142 16.20 12.58 -0.72
CA PRO A 142 16.60 12.15 -2.06
C PRO A 142 15.73 11.00 -2.61
N ALA A 143 15.25 10.09 -1.74
CA ALA A 143 14.36 9.02 -2.14
C ALA A 143 12.98 9.58 -2.58
N LEU A 144 12.43 10.54 -1.83
CA LEU A 144 11.22 11.27 -2.21
C LEU A 144 11.35 11.95 -3.58
N GLU A 145 12.46 12.65 -3.81
CA GLU A 145 12.74 13.32 -5.09
C GLU A 145 12.84 12.32 -6.24
N THR A 146 13.50 11.17 -6.02
CA THR A 146 13.65 10.11 -7.01
C THR A 146 12.30 9.51 -7.41
N VAL A 147 11.44 9.19 -6.44
CA VAL A 147 10.09 8.67 -6.69
C VAL A 147 9.26 9.69 -7.47
N ARG A 148 9.28 10.96 -7.05
CA ARG A 148 8.53 12.03 -7.70
C ARG A 148 8.97 12.28 -9.15
N GLN A 149 10.26 12.15 -9.47
CA GLN A 149 10.76 12.29 -10.84
C GLN A 149 10.15 11.27 -11.81
N ARG A 150 9.68 10.12 -11.31
CA ARG A 150 8.97 9.09 -12.10
C ARG A 150 7.45 9.26 -12.12
N GLN A 151 6.93 10.35 -11.55
CA GLN A 151 5.49 10.64 -11.43
C GLN A 151 4.71 9.58 -10.62
N LEU A 152 5.41 8.86 -9.74
CA LEU A 152 4.83 7.91 -8.80
C LEU A 152 4.49 8.62 -7.47
N SER A 153 3.57 8.05 -6.71
CA SER A 153 3.26 8.50 -5.35
C SER A 153 4.24 7.90 -4.34
N THR A 154 4.28 8.46 -3.13
CA THR A 154 5.10 7.95 -2.03
C THR A 154 4.23 7.52 -0.86
N ALA A 155 4.58 6.41 -0.22
CA ALA A 155 4.12 6.07 1.12
C ALA A 155 5.28 6.12 2.12
N LEU A 156 5.18 6.97 3.14
CA LEU A 156 6.16 7.04 4.22
C LEU A 156 5.81 6.01 5.28
N PHE A 157 6.72 5.08 5.55
CA PHE A 157 6.58 4.08 6.61
C PHE A 157 7.38 4.49 7.86
N ALA A 158 6.80 4.24 9.03
CA ALA A 158 7.39 4.53 10.33
C ALA A 158 7.81 6.02 10.52
N VAL A 159 6.90 6.93 10.17
CA VAL A 159 7.08 8.39 10.34
C VAL A 159 7.27 8.83 11.80
N GLY A 160 6.97 7.98 12.78
CA GLY A 160 7.25 8.21 14.20
C GLY A 160 8.73 8.41 14.54
N TRP A 161 9.65 8.26 13.56
CA TRP A 161 11.07 8.55 13.70
C TRP A 161 11.34 9.94 14.33
N THR A 162 10.60 10.97 13.93
CA THR A 162 10.79 12.34 14.47
C THR A 162 10.54 12.36 15.97
N TYR A 163 9.45 11.75 16.42
CA TYR A 163 9.12 11.64 17.84
C TYR A 163 10.11 10.76 18.62
N GLU A 164 10.58 9.66 18.03
CA GLU A 164 11.44 8.68 18.70
C GLU A 164 12.92 9.06 18.74
N ARG A 165 13.38 9.95 17.85
CA ARG A 165 14.81 10.25 17.68
C ARG A 165 15.21 11.69 17.98
N LEU A 166 14.26 12.62 18.02
CA LEU A 166 14.52 14.03 18.30
C LEU A 166 14.21 14.37 19.76
N SER A 167 14.68 15.54 20.21
CA SER A 167 14.16 16.13 21.44
C SER A 167 12.70 16.59 21.21
N PHE A 168 11.99 16.90 22.29
CA PHE A 168 10.63 17.44 22.18
C PHE A 168 10.60 18.74 21.37
N GLU A 169 11.55 19.65 21.60
CA GLU A 169 11.64 20.93 20.88
C GLU A 169 11.93 20.74 19.39
N ASP A 170 12.86 19.83 19.06
CA ASP A 170 13.22 19.53 17.68
C ASP A 170 12.08 18.79 16.96
N PHE A 171 11.33 17.92 17.64
CA PHE A 171 10.12 17.28 17.10
C PHE A 171 9.04 18.32 16.77
N GLU A 172 8.67 19.17 17.73
CA GLU A 172 7.65 20.22 17.55
C GLU A 172 8.04 21.16 16.40
N TYR A 173 9.31 21.53 16.29
CA TYR A 173 9.80 22.35 15.18
C TYR A 173 9.73 21.62 13.82
N SER A 174 9.99 20.31 13.80
CA SER A 174 10.05 19.51 12.57
C SER A 174 8.68 19.21 11.97
N GLU A 175 7.65 18.99 12.79
CA GLU A 175 6.28 18.67 12.32
C GLU A 175 5.51 19.90 11.77
N GLN A 176 6.05 21.10 11.95
CA GLN A 176 5.44 22.36 11.48
C GLN A 176 5.97 22.82 10.10
N ARG A 177 6.92 22.09 9.49
CA ARG A 177 7.59 22.46 8.23
C ARG A 177 7.10 21.66 7.04
#